data_AF-A0A930K4K4-F1
#
_entry.id   AF-A0A930K4K4-F1
#
_cell.length_a   1.000
_cell.length_b   1.000
_cell.length_c   1.000
_cell.angle_alpha   90.00
_cell.angle_beta   90.00
_cell.angle_gamma   90.00
#
_symmetry.space_group_name_H-M   'P 1'
#
loop_
_entity.id
_entity.type
_entity.pdbx_description
1 polymer ?
#
loop_
_entity_poly.entity_id
_entity_poly.type
_entity_poly.pdbx_seq_one_letter_code
_entity_poly.pdbx_strand_id
1 'polypeptide(L)'
;MNKKKCPVCKSKHTVKNGVRHGKQLYLCKDCHTQFRSGSNVSEDELWRVYQQEKQTISELSLRFGISIATVKRRLHNIKREWVQPPLSGGGFVHLDVTYWGRGFGVMLGLDSATGCPLYMSFVKNETVKDYEDAVSSIMSRGYTIEGIIIDGKQSLFKTFSSYHIQMCQFHMKQIVKRYLTLNPKMLSSRVLKYLVGKLHRSNEADFVQSYQDWKVKWKNTINHKSLHKDGKMHYTHQRLRSAKNSLEFYLPYLFTYQREDCKGMPNTNNKIEGTFTDLKKNLNNHSGLTMENRKRFISGFFLALAESLSMKKQEPR
;
A
#
# COMPACT_ATOMS: atom_id res chain seq x y z
N MET A 1 -36.34 33.22 -19.32
CA MET A 1 -36.20 31.77 -19.58
C MET A 1 -34.74 31.42 -19.88
N ASN A 2 -34.09 30.59 -19.07
CA ASN A 2 -32.73 30.12 -19.34
C ASN A 2 -32.70 29.22 -20.61
N LYS A 3 -32.37 29.81 -21.77
CA LYS A 3 -32.13 29.06 -23.03
C LYS A 3 -30.97 28.09 -22.84
N LYS A 4 -31.15 26.82 -23.23
CA LYS A 4 -30.12 25.79 -23.08
C LYS A 4 -29.00 26.03 -24.10
N LYS A 5 -27.74 25.83 -23.71
CA LYS A 5 -26.60 25.95 -24.63
C LYS A 5 -26.39 24.63 -25.38
N CYS A 6 -26.14 24.72 -26.68
CA CYS A 6 -25.73 23.57 -27.47
C CYS A 6 -24.40 23.00 -26.96
N PRO A 7 -24.26 21.69 -26.73
CA PRO A 7 -23.01 21.12 -26.25
C PRO A 7 -21.86 21.21 -27.26
N VAL A 8 -22.18 21.24 -28.56
CA VAL A 8 -21.22 21.25 -29.68
C VAL A 8 -20.73 22.67 -29.97
N CYS A 9 -21.62 23.57 -30.42
CA CYS A 9 -21.23 24.93 -30.85
C CYS A 9 -21.42 26.02 -29.77
N LYS A 10 -21.84 25.65 -28.55
CA LYS A 10 -22.12 26.56 -27.41
C LYS A 10 -23.20 27.63 -27.63
N SER A 11 -23.83 27.67 -28.80
CA SER A 11 -24.92 28.59 -29.11
C SER A 11 -26.12 28.44 -28.15
N LYS A 12 -26.79 29.57 -27.89
CA LYS A 12 -28.07 29.65 -27.16
C LYS A 12 -29.30 29.57 -28.08
N HIS A 13 -29.11 29.49 -29.41
CA HIS A 13 -30.20 29.28 -30.37
C HIS A 13 -30.67 27.82 -30.34
N THR A 14 -31.44 27.48 -29.31
CA THR A 14 -31.92 26.13 -29.07
C THR A 14 -33.43 26.12 -28.85
N VAL A 15 -34.11 25.13 -29.44
CA VAL A 15 -35.56 24.94 -29.34
C VAL A 15 -35.87 23.56 -28.78
N LYS A 16 -37.01 23.39 -28.11
CA LYS A 16 -37.52 22.08 -27.71
C LYS A 16 -37.83 21.25 -28.97
N ASN A 17 -37.38 20.00 -29.02
CA ASN A 17 -37.52 19.11 -30.18
C ASN A 17 -37.98 17.70 -29.76
N GLY A 18 -39.19 17.63 -29.19
CA GLY A 18 -39.81 16.38 -28.75
C GLY A 18 -39.32 15.86 -27.38
N VAL A 19 -39.87 14.71 -26.98
CA VAL A 19 -39.56 14.02 -25.72
C VAL A 19 -39.20 12.57 -26.04
N ARG A 20 -38.14 12.03 -25.43
CA ARG A 20 -37.75 10.63 -25.61
C ARG A 20 -37.41 10.00 -24.26
N HIS A 21 -38.07 8.88 -23.94
CA HIS A 21 -38.02 8.23 -22.62
C HIS A 21 -38.27 9.22 -21.47
N GLY A 22 -39.32 10.05 -21.60
CA GLY A 22 -39.70 11.04 -20.59
C GLY A 22 -38.76 12.26 -20.45
N LYS A 23 -37.66 12.34 -21.22
CA LYS A 23 -36.72 13.47 -21.17
C LYS A 23 -36.88 14.39 -22.38
N GLN A 24 -36.94 15.70 -22.12
CA GLN A 24 -37.02 16.76 -23.14
C GLN A 24 -35.75 16.77 -24.02
N LEU A 25 -35.96 16.73 -25.33
CA LEU A 25 -34.93 16.95 -26.34
C LEU A 25 -34.93 18.41 -26.79
N TYR A 26 -33.76 18.87 -27.19
CA TYR A 26 -33.50 20.21 -27.72
C TYR A 26 -32.77 20.08 -29.06
N LEU A 27 -33.03 21.00 -29.98
CA LEU A 27 -32.34 21.12 -31.25
C LEU A 27 -31.64 22.48 -31.29
N CYS A 28 -30.35 22.48 -31.60
CA CYS A 28 -29.65 23.72 -31.92
C CYS A 28 -30.00 24.15 -33.34
N LYS A 29 -30.39 25.42 -33.53
CA LYS A 29 -30.73 25.96 -34.85
C LYS A 29 -29.51 26.36 -35.68
N ASP A 30 -28.35 26.57 -35.05
CA ASP A 30 -27.14 27.00 -35.76
C ASP A 30 -26.33 25.80 -36.30
N CYS A 31 -26.23 24.71 -35.54
CA CYS A 31 -25.46 23.52 -35.94
C CYS A 31 -26.33 22.27 -36.13
N HIS A 32 -27.66 22.41 -36.07
CA HIS A 32 -28.64 21.33 -36.23
C HIS A 32 -28.46 20.11 -35.29
N THR A 33 -27.62 20.22 -34.27
CA THR A 33 -27.37 19.13 -33.32
C THR A 33 -28.56 18.97 -32.37
N GLN A 34 -29.09 17.75 -32.25
CA GLN A 34 -30.09 17.40 -31.25
C GLN A 34 -29.41 16.93 -29.96
N PHE A 35 -29.84 17.45 -28.81
CA PHE A 35 -29.25 17.15 -27.50
C PHE A 35 -30.31 17.15 -26.40
N ARG A 36 -29.96 16.63 -25.21
CA ARG A 36 -30.81 16.70 -24.01
C ARG A 36 -30.26 17.75 -23.06
N SER A 37 -31.12 18.45 -22.33
CA SER A 37 -30.62 19.31 -21.25
C SER A 37 -30.27 18.45 -20.04
N GLY A 38 -28.99 18.32 -19.76
CA GLY A 38 -28.45 17.76 -18.52
C GLY A 38 -27.13 18.42 -18.19
N SER A 39 -26.77 18.49 -16.91
CA SER A 39 -25.39 18.73 -16.53
C SER A 39 -24.58 17.53 -17.01
N ASN A 40 -23.67 17.75 -17.97
CA ASN A 40 -22.66 16.76 -18.27
C ASN A 40 -21.63 16.84 -17.16
N VAL A 41 -21.76 16.02 -16.11
CA VAL A 41 -20.67 15.74 -15.17
C VAL A 41 -19.42 15.43 -15.98
N SER A 42 -18.28 16.05 -15.67
CA SER A 42 -17.04 15.78 -16.42
C SER A 42 -16.57 14.35 -16.17
N GLU A 43 -15.68 13.83 -17.02
CA GLU A 43 -15.09 12.50 -16.78
C GLU A 43 -14.23 12.50 -15.51
N ASP A 44 -13.48 13.58 -15.27
CA ASP A 44 -12.69 13.73 -14.05
C ASP A 44 -13.56 13.77 -12.80
N GLU A 45 -14.67 14.52 -12.81
CA GLU A 45 -15.59 14.56 -11.68
C GLU A 45 -16.24 13.20 -11.45
N LEU A 46 -16.67 12.51 -12.51
CA LEU A 46 -17.24 11.17 -12.43
C LEU A 46 -16.24 10.17 -11.81
N TRP A 47 -14.98 10.22 -12.25
CA TRP A 47 -13.92 9.37 -11.70
C TRP A 47 -13.58 9.71 -10.26
N ARG A 48 -13.46 11.01 -9.95
CA ARG A 48 -13.19 11.53 -8.61
C ARG A 48 -14.22 11.01 -7.61
N VAL A 49 -15.51 11.13 -7.94
CA VAL A 49 -16.59 10.66 -7.07
C VAL A 49 -16.61 9.13 -6.97
N TYR A 50 -16.39 8.43 -8.09
CA TYR A 50 -16.31 6.97 -8.10
C TYR A 50 -15.20 6.44 -7.18
N GLN A 51 -13.99 6.97 -7.33
CA GLN A 51 -12.81 6.44 -6.66
C GLN A 51 -12.51 7.11 -5.31
N GLN A 52 -12.52 8.44 -5.23
CA GLN A 52 -12.06 9.15 -4.03
C GLN A 52 -13.20 9.30 -3.01
N GLU A 53 -14.42 9.56 -3.47
CA GLU A 53 -15.63 9.57 -2.64
C GLU A 53 -16.26 8.17 -2.47
N LYS A 54 -15.64 7.15 -3.10
CA LYS A 54 -15.95 5.72 -2.94
C LYS A 54 -17.39 5.33 -3.31
N GLN A 55 -18.03 6.10 -4.20
CA GLN A 55 -19.43 5.88 -4.59
C GLN A 55 -19.59 4.73 -5.57
N THR A 56 -20.59 3.90 -5.32
CA THR A 56 -21.01 2.81 -6.22
C THR A 56 -21.63 3.35 -7.51
N ILE A 57 -21.73 2.49 -8.53
CA ILE A 57 -22.37 2.82 -9.80
C ILE A 57 -23.84 3.27 -9.61
N SER A 58 -24.55 2.67 -8.65
CA SER A 58 -25.94 3.03 -8.32
C SER A 58 -26.02 4.41 -7.69
N GLU A 59 -25.13 4.74 -6.77
CA GLU A 59 -25.07 6.08 -6.14
C GLU A 59 -24.69 7.15 -7.15
N LEU A 60 -23.74 6.89 -8.05
CA LEU A 60 -23.40 7.79 -9.16
C LEU A 60 -24.60 8.02 -10.09
N SER A 61 -25.38 6.96 -10.37
CA SER A 61 -26.57 7.04 -11.19
C SER A 61 -27.62 7.97 -10.57
N LEU A 62 -27.85 7.83 -9.26
CA LEU A 62 -28.76 8.68 -8.50
C LEU A 62 -28.26 10.12 -8.43
N ARG A 63 -26.98 10.31 -8.05
CA ARG A 63 -26.36 11.63 -7.86
C ARG A 63 -26.37 12.48 -9.13
N PHE A 64 -26.02 11.88 -10.26
CA PHE A 64 -25.87 12.61 -11.53
C PHE A 64 -27.10 12.48 -12.45
N GLY A 65 -28.16 11.78 -12.04
CA GLY A 65 -29.39 11.64 -12.84
C GLY A 65 -29.20 10.95 -14.20
N ILE A 66 -28.14 10.15 -14.34
CA ILE A 66 -27.78 9.37 -15.55
C ILE A 66 -28.01 7.89 -15.31
N SER A 67 -28.36 7.13 -16.36
CA SER A 67 -28.62 5.69 -16.19
C SER A 67 -27.36 4.92 -15.78
N ILE A 68 -27.54 3.83 -15.03
CA ILE A 68 -26.47 2.88 -14.66
C ILE A 68 -25.62 2.47 -15.88
N ALA A 69 -26.27 2.16 -17.01
CA ALA A 69 -25.59 1.81 -18.25
C ALA A 69 -24.69 2.95 -18.78
N THR A 70 -25.15 4.21 -18.65
CA THR A 70 -24.35 5.39 -19.01
C THR A 70 -23.16 5.56 -18.07
N VAL A 71 -23.35 5.40 -16.76
CA VAL A 71 -22.25 5.45 -15.77
C VAL A 71 -21.19 4.40 -16.11
N LYS A 72 -21.59 3.14 -16.28
CA LYS A 72 -20.70 2.03 -16.65
C LYS A 72 -19.91 2.34 -17.92
N ARG A 73 -20.59 2.75 -18.99
CA ARG A 73 -19.95 3.10 -20.27
C ARG A 73 -18.95 4.25 -20.11
N ARG A 74 -19.32 5.31 -19.38
CA ARG A 74 -18.44 6.46 -19.16
C ARG A 74 -17.22 6.10 -18.33
N LEU A 75 -17.40 5.41 -17.20
CA LEU A 75 -16.28 4.92 -16.39
C LEU A 75 -15.37 3.96 -17.18
N HIS A 76 -15.94 3.13 -18.06
CA HIS A 76 -15.16 2.25 -18.93
C HIS A 76 -14.24 3.02 -19.87
N ASN A 77 -14.65 4.18 -20.37
CA ASN A 77 -13.85 4.99 -21.31
C ASN A 77 -12.73 5.80 -20.64
N ILE A 78 -12.80 6.01 -19.32
CA ILE A 78 -11.78 6.74 -18.57
C ILE A 78 -10.54 5.86 -18.44
N LYS A 79 -9.38 6.34 -18.89
CA LYS A 79 -8.10 5.65 -18.74
C LYS A 79 -7.34 6.20 -17.53
N ARG A 80 -6.79 5.31 -16.71
CA ARG A 80 -5.90 5.64 -15.59
C ARG A 80 -4.78 4.62 -15.57
N GLU A 81 -3.59 5.06 -15.94
CA GLU A 81 -2.41 4.23 -16.02
C GLU A 81 -1.32 4.88 -15.18
N TRP A 82 -0.68 4.08 -14.33
CA TRP A 82 0.42 4.57 -13.54
C TRP A 82 1.66 4.72 -14.42
N VAL A 83 2.23 5.92 -14.37
CA VAL A 83 3.54 6.22 -14.95
C VAL A 83 4.46 6.54 -13.77
N GLN A 84 5.67 5.96 -13.78
CA GLN A 84 6.63 6.26 -12.73
C GLN A 84 6.92 7.77 -12.72
N PRO A 85 6.73 8.46 -11.58
CA PRO A 85 6.89 9.92 -11.54
C PRO A 85 8.36 10.33 -11.70
N PRO A 86 8.66 11.52 -12.23
CA PRO A 86 10.00 12.10 -12.09
C PRO A 86 10.28 12.31 -10.59
N LEU A 87 11.51 12.01 -10.16
CA LEU A 87 11.90 12.13 -8.76
C LEU A 87 13.07 13.10 -8.59
N SER A 88 13.22 13.62 -7.38
CA SER A 88 14.33 14.46 -6.97
C SER A 88 14.44 14.44 -5.44
N GLY A 89 15.61 14.70 -4.90
CA GLY A 89 15.86 14.72 -3.46
C GLY A 89 16.19 13.32 -2.92
N GLY A 90 16.00 13.11 -1.62
CA GLY A 90 16.33 11.84 -0.98
C GLY A 90 15.63 11.64 0.36
N GLY A 91 15.79 10.43 0.89
CA GLY A 91 15.22 10.04 2.17
C GLY A 91 15.08 8.52 2.33
N PHE A 92 14.27 8.13 3.30
CA PHE A 92 14.01 6.74 3.63
C PHE A 92 12.81 6.18 2.87
N VAL A 93 12.93 4.95 2.35
CA VAL A 93 11.91 4.34 1.49
C VAL A 93 11.30 3.11 2.14
N HIS A 94 9.97 3.06 2.20
CA HIS A 94 9.23 1.83 2.51
C HIS A 94 9.06 1.01 1.24
N LEU A 95 9.40 -0.27 1.28
CA LEU A 95 9.17 -1.22 0.18
C LEU A 95 8.35 -2.39 0.68
N ASP A 96 7.25 -2.69 -0.01
CA ASP A 96 6.37 -3.79 0.37
C ASP A 96 5.46 -4.19 -0.80
N VAL A 97 4.94 -5.43 -0.74
CA VAL A 97 4.00 -5.99 -1.71
C VAL A 97 2.69 -6.38 -1.05
N THR A 98 1.58 -5.93 -1.62
CA THR A 98 0.25 -6.34 -1.16
C THR A 98 -0.50 -7.16 -2.20
N TYR A 99 -1.30 -8.14 -1.75
CA TYR A 99 -1.96 -9.13 -2.61
C TYR A 99 -3.49 -9.08 -2.56
N TRP A 100 -4.12 -9.45 -3.69
CA TRP A 100 -5.54 -9.81 -3.79
C TRP A 100 -5.69 -11.21 -4.40
N GLY A 101 -5.73 -12.22 -3.54
CA GLY A 101 -5.76 -13.62 -3.97
C GLY A 101 -4.40 -14.10 -4.47
N ARG A 102 -4.39 -15.17 -5.28
CA ARG A 102 -3.17 -15.75 -5.84
C ARG A 102 -2.83 -15.09 -7.17
N GLY A 103 -1.56 -14.73 -7.38
CA GLY A 103 -1.06 -14.29 -8.68
C GLY A 103 -1.34 -12.82 -9.05
N PHE A 104 -1.85 -12.01 -8.13
CA PHE A 104 -2.03 -10.57 -8.35
C PHE A 104 -1.68 -9.77 -7.10
N GLY A 105 -0.55 -9.06 -7.18
CA GLY A 105 -0.07 -8.15 -6.17
C GLY A 105 0.39 -6.82 -6.75
N VAL A 106 0.63 -5.88 -5.85
CA VAL A 106 1.14 -4.54 -6.13
C VAL A 106 2.38 -4.32 -5.28
N MET A 107 3.50 -4.09 -5.93
CA MET A 107 4.74 -3.60 -5.32
C MET A 107 4.66 -2.09 -5.24
N LEU A 108 4.98 -1.52 -4.08
CA LEU A 108 4.95 -0.08 -3.84
C LEU A 108 6.24 0.35 -3.14
N GLY A 109 6.84 1.43 -3.65
CA GLY A 109 7.87 2.19 -2.96
C GLY A 109 7.29 3.52 -2.49
N LEU A 110 7.41 3.82 -1.20
CA LEU A 110 6.82 5.01 -0.59
C LEU A 110 7.90 5.82 0.14
N ASP A 111 7.95 7.13 -0.10
CA ASP A 111 8.79 8.01 0.69
C ASP A 111 8.27 8.09 2.13
N SER A 112 9.16 7.86 3.09
CA SER A 112 8.80 7.80 4.51
C SER A 112 8.32 9.13 5.05
N ALA A 113 8.93 10.25 4.63
CA ALA A 113 8.62 11.58 5.15
C ALA A 113 7.28 12.10 4.62
N THR A 114 7.12 12.13 3.31
CA THR A 114 5.96 12.70 2.61
C THR A 114 4.82 11.71 2.43
N GLY A 115 5.11 10.40 2.37
CA GLY A 115 4.13 9.41 1.94
C GLY A 115 3.87 9.43 0.44
N CYS A 116 4.69 10.12 -0.36
CA CYS A 116 4.57 10.12 -1.81
C CYS A 116 4.93 8.73 -2.37
N PRO A 117 4.12 8.17 -3.29
CA PRO A 117 4.51 6.98 -4.05
C PRO A 117 5.70 7.31 -4.95
N LEU A 118 6.82 6.62 -4.71
CA LEU A 118 8.04 6.73 -5.50
C LEU A 118 8.03 5.72 -6.65
N TYR A 119 7.45 4.54 -6.42
CA TYR A 119 7.41 3.44 -7.39
C TYR A 119 6.14 2.63 -7.23
N MET A 120 5.56 2.15 -8.32
CA MET A 120 4.49 1.14 -8.27
C MET A 120 4.60 0.17 -9.46
N SER A 121 4.42 -1.13 -9.21
CA SER A 121 4.28 -2.12 -10.28
C SER A 121 3.30 -3.23 -9.89
N PHE A 122 2.70 -3.85 -10.91
CA PHE A 122 1.89 -5.05 -10.72
C PHE A 122 2.81 -6.28 -10.78
N VAL A 123 2.71 -7.14 -9.77
CA VAL A 123 3.54 -8.34 -9.65
C VAL A 123 2.66 -9.58 -9.54
N LYS A 124 3.11 -10.71 -10.10
CA LYS A 124 2.41 -11.99 -9.97
C LYS A 124 2.78 -12.68 -8.66
N ASN A 125 4.08 -12.73 -8.39
CA ASN A 125 4.69 -13.31 -7.19
C ASN A 125 5.71 -12.31 -6.65
N GLU A 126 6.01 -12.42 -5.37
CA GLU A 126 6.92 -11.50 -4.70
C GLU A 126 8.33 -12.10 -4.75
N THR A 127 9.19 -11.52 -5.58
CA THR A 127 10.57 -11.96 -5.76
C THR A 127 11.56 -10.90 -5.28
N VAL A 128 12.80 -11.29 -5.02
CA VAL A 128 13.87 -10.32 -4.69
C VAL A 128 14.09 -9.33 -5.85
N LYS A 129 13.95 -9.82 -7.09
CA LYS A 129 14.11 -9.02 -8.31
C LYS A 129 13.13 -7.86 -8.37
N ASP A 130 11.88 -8.05 -7.92
CA ASP A 130 10.88 -6.97 -7.88
C ASP A 130 11.33 -5.80 -6.99
N TYR A 131 12.03 -6.09 -5.88
CA TYR A 131 12.58 -5.07 -5.00
C TYR A 131 13.82 -4.40 -5.61
N GLU A 132 14.70 -5.16 -6.24
CA GLU A 132 15.87 -4.62 -6.94
C GLU A 132 15.46 -3.67 -8.07
N ASP A 133 14.44 -4.05 -8.84
CA ASP A 133 13.90 -3.22 -9.92
C ASP A 133 13.24 -1.94 -9.37
N ALA A 134 12.53 -2.04 -8.24
CA ALA A 134 11.97 -0.87 -7.56
C ALA A 134 13.07 0.11 -7.10
N VAL A 135 14.09 -0.39 -6.40
CA VAL A 135 15.23 0.41 -5.91
C VAL A 135 15.97 1.05 -7.09
N SER A 136 16.30 0.25 -8.11
CA SER A 136 17.01 0.71 -9.30
C SER A 136 16.22 1.78 -10.05
N SER A 137 14.90 1.60 -10.20
CA SER A 137 14.02 2.58 -10.85
C SER A 137 13.90 3.88 -10.06
N ILE A 138 13.85 3.82 -8.73
CA ILE A 138 13.80 5.02 -7.88
C ILE A 138 15.10 5.82 -8.02
N MET A 139 16.25 5.14 -7.93
CA MET A 139 17.56 5.80 -8.03
C MET A 139 17.83 6.37 -9.42
N SER A 140 17.52 5.63 -10.49
CA SER A 140 17.74 6.09 -11.86
C SER A 140 16.89 7.32 -12.24
N ARG A 141 15.78 7.54 -11.54
CA ARG A 141 14.93 8.72 -11.69
C ARG A 141 15.36 9.90 -10.81
N GLY A 142 16.52 9.85 -10.16
CA GLY A 142 17.14 10.98 -9.46
C GLY A 142 16.82 11.08 -7.96
N TYR A 143 16.35 10.00 -7.33
CA TYR A 143 16.07 9.96 -5.89
C TYR A 143 17.16 9.22 -5.11
N THR A 144 17.73 9.86 -4.09
CA THR A 144 18.74 9.27 -3.21
C THR A 144 18.07 8.48 -2.08
N ILE A 145 18.32 7.17 -2.02
CA ILE A 145 17.81 6.30 -0.96
C ILE A 145 18.81 6.28 0.18
N GLU A 146 18.48 6.94 1.30
CA GLU A 146 19.31 7.00 2.51
C GLU A 146 19.17 5.74 3.37
N GLY A 147 18.02 5.07 3.27
CA GLY A 147 17.75 3.80 3.93
C GLY A 147 16.42 3.20 3.50
N ILE A 148 16.25 1.91 3.83
CA ILE A 148 15.14 1.07 3.37
C ILE A 148 14.44 0.46 4.58
N ILE A 149 13.12 0.59 4.62
CA ILE A 149 12.25 -0.06 5.60
C ILE A 149 11.52 -1.20 4.91
N ILE A 150 11.77 -2.43 5.37
CA ILE A 150 11.21 -3.66 4.81
C ILE A 150 10.60 -4.54 5.88
N ASP A 151 9.81 -5.50 5.41
CA ASP A 151 9.24 -6.57 6.20
C ASP A 151 10.28 -7.68 6.53
N GLY A 152 9.79 -8.81 7.02
CA GLY A 152 10.62 -9.94 7.44
C GLY A 152 11.02 -10.92 6.35
N LYS A 153 11.30 -10.48 5.12
CA LYS A 153 11.82 -11.34 4.05
C LYS A 153 13.36 -11.40 4.07
N GLN A 154 13.90 -12.46 4.68
CA GLN A 154 15.35 -12.62 4.95
C GLN A 154 16.26 -12.36 3.75
N SER A 155 15.87 -12.80 2.54
CA SER A 155 16.70 -12.64 1.34
C SER A 155 16.97 -11.17 1.00
N LEU A 156 16.04 -10.26 1.30
CA LEU A 156 16.18 -8.82 1.01
C LEU A 156 17.30 -8.18 1.84
N PHE A 157 17.53 -8.66 3.06
CA PHE A 157 18.57 -8.11 3.95
C PHE A 157 19.97 -8.40 3.41
N LYS A 158 20.15 -9.52 2.71
CA LYS A 158 21.42 -9.82 2.03
C LYS A 158 21.57 -8.96 0.78
N THR A 159 20.52 -8.87 -0.03
CA THR A 159 20.51 -8.10 -1.30
C THR A 159 20.80 -6.62 -1.08
N PHE A 160 20.19 -6.00 -0.06
CA PHE A 160 20.34 -4.57 0.22
C PHE A 160 21.35 -4.26 1.33
N SER A 161 22.32 -5.15 1.55
CA SER A 161 23.30 -5.02 2.64
C SER A 161 24.17 -3.76 2.57
N SER A 162 24.25 -3.11 1.41
CA SER A 162 24.91 -1.81 1.23
C SER A 162 24.10 -0.61 1.72
N TYR A 163 22.82 -0.78 2.03
CA TYR A 163 21.94 0.29 2.52
C TYR A 163 21.72 0.18 4.04
N HIS A 164 21.36 1.29 4.66
CA HIS A 164 20.76 1.24 5.99
C HIS A 164 19.41 0.54 5.90
N ILE A 165 19.29 -0.65 6.49
CA ILE A 165 18.05 -1.42 6.50
C ILE A 165 17.42 -1.37 7.88
N GLN A 166 16.14 -1.00 7.94
CA GLN A 166 15.29 -1.20 9.10
C GLN A 166 14.34 -2.38 8.88
N MET A 167 14.48 -3.41 9.71
CA MET A 167 13.47 -4.45 9.86
C MET A 167 12.27 -3.88 10.62
N CYS A 168 11.07 -3.96 10.04
CA CYS A 168 9.86 -3.50 10.71
C CYS A 168 9.65 -4.22 12.06
N GLN A 169 9.68 -3.45 13.15
CA GLN A 169 9.53 -3.98 14.51
C GLN A 169 8.15 -4.62 14.74
N PHE A 170 7.10 -4.16 14.06
CA PHE A 170 5.79 -4.81 14.11
C PHE A 170 5.83 -6.20 13.48
N HIS A 171 6.44 -6.33 12.30
CA HIS A 171 6.62 -7.63 11.65
C HIS A 171 7.49 -8.58 12.47
N MET A 172 8.54 -8.09 13.12
CA MET A 172 9.33 -8.88 14.07
C MET A 172 8.47 -9.43 15.21
N LYS A 173 7.61 -8.59 15.81
CA LYS A 173 6.64 -9.03 16.84
C LYS A 173 5.69 -10.10 16.29
N GLN A 174 5.19 -9.97 15.06
CA GLN A 174 4.32 -10.96 14.43
C GLN A 174 5.04 -12.29 14.16
N ILE A 175 6.30 -12.27 13.72
CA ILE A 175 7.12 -13.46 13.52
C ILE A 175 7.26 -14.24 14.83
N VAL A 176 7.63 -13.56 15.91
CA VAL A 176 7.76 -14.19 17.25
C VAL A 176 6.42 -14.71 17.73
N LYS A 177 5.34 -13.94 17.59
CA LYS A 177 3.97 -14.36 17.95
C LYS A 177 3.52 -15.59 17.15
N ARG A 178 3.86 -15.68 15.86
CA ARG A 178 3.54 -16.83 15.01
C ARG A 178 4.19 -18.10 15.58
N TYR A 179 5.44 -18.03 15.99
CA TYR A 179 6.13 -19.18 16.59
C TYR A 179 5.64 -19.49 18.02
N LEU A 180 5.54 -18.50 18.90
CA LEU A 180 5.24 -18.72 20.32
C LEU A 180 3.74 -18.82 20.63
N THR A 181 2.87 -18.52 19.67
CA THR A 181 1.41 -18.36 19.81
C THR A 181 1.01 -17.14 20.66
N LEU A 182 -0.29 -16.86 20.73
CA LEU A 182 -0.80 -15.75 21.55
C LEU A 182 -0.63 -16.02 23.05
N ASN A 183 -0.81 -17.24 23.52
CA ASN A 183 -0.77 -17.59 24.94
C ASN A 183 0.20 -18.77 25.19
N PRO A 184 1.52 -18.54 25.12
CA PRO A 184 2.50 -19.59 25.37
C PRO A 184 2.40 -20.11 26.82
N LYS A 185 2.36 -21.43 26.99
CA LYS A 185 2.37 -22.08 28.32
C LYS A 185 3.74 -21.99 28.99
N MET A 186 4.81 -22.22 28.23
CA MET A 186 6.18 -22.24 28.74
C MET A 186 6.63 -20.87 29.25
N LEU A 187 7.28 -20.83 30.42
CA LEU A 187 7.81 -19.60 30.99
C LEU A 187 8.87 -18.94 30.09
N SER A 188 9.80 -19.72 29.52
CA SER A 188 10.80 -19.23 28.57
C SER A 188 10.19 -18.48 27.39
N SER A 189 9.13 -19.04 26.81
CA SER A 189 8.36 -18.42 25.71
C SER A 189 7.59 -17.18 26.15
N ARG A 190 6.99 -17.17 27.35
CA ARG A 190 6.31 -15.99 27.91
C ARG A 190 7.28 -14.83 28.12
N VAL A 191 8.45 -15.10 28.69
CA VAL A 191 9.49 -14.09 28.91
C VAL A 191 10.01 -13.55 27.57
N LEU A 192 10.27 -14.41 26.57
CA LEU A 192 10.70 -13.96 25.25
C LEU A 192 9.65 -13.07 24.58
N LYS A 193 8.37 -13.48 24.63
CA LYS A 193 7.25 -12.70 24.09
C LYS A 193 7.15 -11.33 24.78
N TYR A 194 7.35 -11.28 26.09
CA TYR A 194 7.36 -10.02 26.86
C TYR A 194 8.50 -9.09 26.43
N LEU A 195 9.73 -9.62 26.29
CA LEU A 195 10.88 -8.85 25.78
C LEU A 195 10.58 -8.24 24.41
N VAL A 196 10.13 -9.07 23.46
CA VAL A 196 9.79 -8.61 22.10
C VAL A 196 8.62 -7.63 22.09
N GLY A 197 7.70 -7.72 23.06
CA GLY A 197 6.64 -6.73 23.26
C GLY A 197 7.18 -5.32 23.52
N LYS A 198 8.31 -5.22 24.22
CA LYS A 198 8.96 -3.95 24.58
C LYS A 198 9.78 -3.32 23.46
N LEU A 199 10.05 -4.04 22.36
CA LEU A 199 10.95 -3.63 21.26
C LEU A 199 10.82 -2.14 20.84
N HIS A 200 9.60 -1.63 20.68
CA HIS A 200 9.30 -0.24 20.30
C HIS A 200 9.64 0.86 21.34
N ARG A 201 9.94 0.49 22.58
CA ARG A 201 10.26 1.42 23.69
C ARG A 201 11.67 1.22 24.23
N SER A 202 12.39 0.22 23.74
CA SER A 202 13.75 -0.09 24.20
C SER A 202 14.77 0.60 23.30
N ASN A 203 15.88 1.02 23.87
CA ASN A 203 17.09 1.25 23.08
C ASN A 203 17.75 -0.09 22.73
N GLU A 204 18.64 -0.07 21.74
CA GLU A 204 19.35 -1.26 21.24
C GLU A 204 20.11 -1.96 22.36
N ALA A 205 20.93 -1.23 23.13
CA ALA A 205 21.80 -1.79 24.16
C ALA A 205 21.01 -2.56 25.23
N ASP A 206 19.96 -1.95 25.78
CA ASP A 206 19.11 -2.55 26.81
C ASP A 206 18.37 -3.80 26.29
N PHE A 207 17.89 -3.75 25.04
CA PHE A 207 17.20 -4.88 24.44
C PHE A 207 18.16 -6.03 24.18
N VAL A 208 19.34 -5.74 23.62
CA VAL A 208 20.39 -6.74 23.35
C VAL A 208 20.81 -7.39 24.66
N GLN A 209 21.08 -6.62 25.71
CA GLN A 209 21.45 -7.15 27.02
C GLN A 209 20.34 -8.06 27.59
N SER A 210 19.10 -7.56 27.64
CA SER A 210 17.95 -8.34 28.14
C SER A 210 17.74 -9.63 27.34
N TYR A 211 18.00 -9.59 26.04
CA TYR A 211 17.91 -10.76 25.16
C TYR A 211 19.04 -11.75 25.39
N GLN A 212 20.27 -11.29 25.65
CA GLN A 212 21.38 -12.18 26.04
C GLN A 212 21.11 -12.84 27.39
N ASP A 213 20.63 -12.10 28.39
CA ASP A 213 20.28 -12.65 29.70
C ASP A 213 19.21 -13.74 29.59
N TRP A 214 18.21 -13.51 28.73
CA TRP A 214 17.21 -14.52 28.41
C TRP A 214 17.83 -15.76 27.74
N LYS A 215 18.75 -15.59 26.77
CA LYS A 215 19.45 -16.71 26.12
C LYS A 215 20.26 -17.53 27.13
N VAL A 216 20.97 -16.89 28.04
CA VAL A 216 21.77 -17.55 29.08
C VAL A 216 20.85 -18.32 30.02
N LYS A 217 19.83 -17.66 30.57
CA LYS A 217 18.88 -18.26 31.51
C LYS A 217 18.17 -19.49 30.95
N TRP A 218 17.81 -19.47 29.67
CA TRP A 218 17.02 -20.53 29.03
C TRP A 218 17.83 -21.43 28.10
N LYS A 219 19.18 -21.37 28.15
CA LYS A 219 20.08 -22.17 27.29
C LYS A 219 19.75 -23.66 27.30
N ASN A 220 19.59 -24.24 28.49
CA ASN A 220 19.28 -25.66 28.64
C ASN A 220 17.92 -26.02 28.03
N THR A 221 16.90 -25.19 28.26
CA THR A 221 15.57 -25.37 27.65
C THR A 221 15.64 -25.29 26.12
N ILE A 222 16.36 -24.32 25.56
CA ILE A 222 16.46 -24.13 24.10
C ILE A 222 17.21 -25.29 23.43
N ASN A 223 18.20 -25.86 24.11
CA ASN A 223 19.04 -26.94 23.59
C ASN A 223 18.55 -28.34 23.94
N HIS A 224 17.49 -28.46 24.75
CA HIS A 224 16.91 -29.75 25.11
C HIS A 224 16.45 -30.51 23.86
N LYS A 225 16.90 -31.76 23.74
CA LYS A 225 16.54 -32.68 22.67
C LYS A 225 15.85 -33.90 23.26
N SER A 226 14.89 -34.43 22.53
CA SER A 226 14.15 -35.64 22.87
C SER A 226 14.14 -36.59 21.67
N LEU A 227 14.13 -37.89 21.94
CA LEU A 227 13.98 -38.91 20.91
C LEU A 227 12.62 -38.77 20.24
N HIS A 228 12.61 -38.66 18.91
CA HIS A 228 11.38 -38.58 18.13
C HIS A 228 11.02 -39.93 17.51
N LYS A 229 9.81 -40.02 16.94
CA LYS A 229 9.26 -41.26 16.36
C LYS A 229 10.10 -41.84 15.21
N ASP A 230 10.97 -41.02 14.61
CA ASP A 230 11.90 -41.42 13.55
C ASP A 230 13.24 -41.97 14.07
N GLY A 231 13.37 -42.17 15.39
CA GLY A 231 14.60 -42.65 16.04
C GLY A 231 15.70 -41.60 16.16
N LYS A 232 15.46 -40.34 15.75
CA LYS A 232 16.46 -39.27 15.81
C LYS A 232 16.23 -38.35 16.99
N MET A 233 17.30 -37.69 17.44
CA MET A 233 17.23 -36.67 18.49
C MET A 233 16.83 -35.32 17.89
N HIS A 234 15.63 -34.84 18.21
CA HIS A 234 15.13 -33.53 17.77
C HIS A 234 15.06 -32.56 18.94
N TYR A 235 15.23 -31.27 18.67
CA TYR A 235 14.97 -30.25 19.68
C TYR A 235 13.51 -30.32 20.14
N THR A 236 13.28 -30.41 21.45
CA THR A 236 11.91 -30.52 22.00
C THR A 236 11.11 -29.24 21.75
N HIS A 237 11.77 -28.08 21.81
CA HIS A 237 11.12 -26.78 21.70
C HIS A 237 11.45 -26.09 20.37
N GLN A 238 11.18 -26.76 19.25
CA GLN A 238 11.51 -26.27 17.90
C GLN A 238 10.98 -24.86 17.62
N ARG A 239 9.71 -24.59 17.99
CA ARG A 239 9.09 -23.27 17.76
C ARG A 239 9.78 -22.14 18.53
N LEU A 240 10.19 -22.40 19.78
CA LEU A 240 10.96 -21.43 20.56
C LEU A 240 12.31 -21.16 19.90
N ARG A 241 12.96 -22.22 19.40
CA ARG A 241 14.23 -22.11 18.68
C ARG A 241 14.07 -21.34 17.36
N SER A 242 12.99 -21.55 16.60
CA SER A 242 12.70 -20.76 15.39
C SER A 242 12.45 -19.29 15.69
N ALA A 243 11.75 -18.97 16.79
CA ALA A 243 11.58 -17.59 17.25
C ALA A 243 12.93 -16.94 17.62
N LYS A 244 13.78 -17.67 18.36
CA LYS A 244 15.14 -17.25 18.71
C LYS A 244 15.99 -17.00 17.47
N ASN A 245 16.05 -17.96 16.54
CA ASN A 245 16.84 -17.84 15.31
C ASN A 245 16.37 -16.67 14.44
N SER A 246 15.05 -16.42 14.39
CA SER A 246 14.52 -15.25 13.67
C SER A 246 14.97 -13.95 14.32
N LEU A 247 14.90 -13.84 15.65
CA LEU A 247 15.40 -12.67 16.37
C LEU A 247 16.90 -12.47 16.15
N GLU A 248 17.72 -13.52 16.24
CA GLU A 248 19.17 -13.43 16.02
C GLU A 248 19.49 -12.92 14.62
N PHE A 249 18.79 -13.39 13.59
CA PHE A 249 18.99 -12.92 12.23
C PHE A 249 18.63 -11.44 12.07
N TYR A 250 17.49 -11.01 12.63
CA TYR A 250 16.99 -9.65 12.45
C TYR A 250 17.62 -8.62 13.39
N LEU A 251 18.22 -9.05 14.50
CA LEU A 251 18.72 -8.17 15.56
C LEU A 251 19.56 -6.98 15.05
N PRO A 252 20.51 -7.15 14.10
CA PRO A 252 21.31 -6.03 13.57
C PRO A 252 20.51 -4.95 12.83
N TYR A 253 19.26 -5.26 12.46
CA TYR A 253 18.38 -4.40 11.66
C TYR A 253 17.16 -3.88 12.44
N LEU A 254 16.99 -4.27 13.71
CA LEU A 254 15.81 -3.88 14.51
C LEU A 254 15.90 -2.45 15.07
N PHE A 255 17.11 -1.91 15.20
CA PHE A 255 17.38 -0.63 15.83
C PHE A 255 18.18 0.33 14.94
N THR A 256 18.30 0.04 13.65
CA THR A 256 18.97 0.93 12.68
C THR A 256 18.43 2.36 12.76
N TYR A 257 17.13 2.53 12.99
CA TYR A 257 16.49 3.83 13.17
C TYR A 257 16.98 4.67 14.37
N GLN A 258 17.69 4.06 15.33
CA GLN A 258 18.26 4.75 16.48
C GLN A 258 19.67 5.31 16.21
N ARG A 259 20.28 4.91 15.08
CA ARG A 259 21.61 5.39 14.70
C ARG A 259 21.56 6.85 14.27
N GLU A 260 22.65 7.56 14.51
CA GLU A 260 22.75 8.99 14.25
C GLU A 260 22.69 9.31 12.74
N ASP A 261 23.28 8.46 11.91
CA ASP A 261 23.23 8.51 10.44
C ASP A 261 21.84 8.16 9.85
N CYS A 262 20.94 7.62 10.67
CA CYS A 262 19.59 7.22 10.29
C CYS A 262 18.49 8.06 10.95
N LYS A 263 18.84 9.27 11.40
CA LYS A 263 17.91 10.17 12.11
C LYS A 263 16.66 10.45 11.27
N GLY A 264 15.49 10.12 11.84
CA GLY A 264 14.19 10.30 11.17
C GLY A 264 13.68 9.05 10.44
N MET A 265 14.47 7.98 10.37
CA MET A 265 13.98 6.69 9.89
C MET A 265 12.91 6.14 10.85
N PRO A 266 11.76 5.63 10.36
CA PRO A 266 10.77 5.01 11.21
C PRO A 266 11.17 3.56 11.55
N ASN A 267 10.76 3.08 12.72
CA ASN A 267 10.99 1.69 13.15
C ASN A 267 9.96 0.68 12.62
N THR A 268 8.91 1.15 11.93
CA THR A 268 7.85 0.31 11.35
C THR A 268 7.48 0.74 9.94
N ASN A 269 6.89 -0.18 9.18
CA ASN A 269 6.33 0.06 7.85
C ASN A 269 4.85 0.50 7.91
N ASN A 270 4.40 1.12 9.01
CA ASN A 270 2.99 1.46 9.20
C ASN A 270 2.43 2.38 8.10
N LYS A 271 3.29 3.20 7.48
CA LYS A 271 2.86 4.15 6.44
C LYS A 271 2.38 3.43 5.18
N ILE A 272 3.17 2.48 4.68
CA ILE A 272 2.83 1.70 3.48
C ILE A 272 1.65 0.75 3.75
N GLU A 273 1.60 0.13 4.94
CA GLU A 273 0.48 -0.71 5.38
C GLU A 273 -0.84 0.08 5.48
N GLY A 274 -0.78 1.32 5.97
CA GLY A 274 -1.91 2.23 6.01
C GLY A 274 -2.43 2.55 4.60
N THR A 275 -1.52 2.85 3.67
CA THR A 275 -1.86 3.09 2.25
C THR A 275 -2.50 1.87 1.60
N PHE A 276 -1.96 0.66 1.81
CA PHE A 276 -2.57 -0.56 1.32
C PHE A 276 -3.93 -0.84 1.95
N THR A 277 -4.11 -0.52 3.23
CA THR A 277 -5.40 -0.67 3.92
C THR A 277 -6.46 0.23 3.32
N ASP A 278 -6.15 1.49 3.03
CA ASP A 278 -7.11 2.40 2.38
C ASP A 278 -7.43 1.96 0.95
N LEU A 279 -6.41 1.58 0.16
CA LEU A 279 -6.62 1.01 -1.18
C LEU A 279 -7.54 -0.22 -1.15
N LYS A 280 -7.30 -1.16 -0.23
CA LYS A 280 -8.14 -2.36 -0.07
C LYS A 280 -9.57 -2.02 0.32
N LYS A 281 -9.78 -1.11 1.28
CA LYS A 281 -11.11 -0.64 1.66
C LYS A 281 -11.85 -0.04 0.47
N ASN A 282 -11.16 0.76 -0.34
CA ASN A 282 -11.73 1.39 -1.51
C ASN A 282 -12.14 0.36 -2.57
N LEU A 283 -11.25 -0.61 -2.87
CA LEU A 283 -11.56 -1.71 -3.79
C LEU A 283 -12.72 -2.59 -3.31
N ASN A 284 -12.88 -2.78 -2.00
CA ASN A 284 -13.98 -3.59 -1.45
C ASN A 284 -15.36 -2.96 -1.73
N ASN A 285 -15.46 -1.63 -1.80
CA ASN A 285 -16.69 -0.93 -2.21
C ASN A 285 -17.05 -1.19 -3.69
N HIS A 286 -16.08 -1.67 -4.47
CA HIS A 286 -16.22 -2.01 -5.88
C HIS A 286 -15.90 -3.49 -6.10
N SER A 287 -16.58 -4.36 -5.36
CA SER A 287 -16.44 -5.81 -5.53
C SER A 287 -16.83 -6.24 -6.96
N GLY A 288 -16.18 -7.30 -7.47
CA GLY A 288 -16.48 -7.85 -8.80
C GLY A 288 -15.82 -7.14 -9.99
N LEU A 289 -14.88 -6.22 -9.78
CA LEU A 289 -14.09 -5.66 -10.88
C LEU A 289 -13.28 -6.74 -11.60
N THR A 290 -13.28 -6.69 -12.94
CA THR A 290 -12.34 -7.44 -13.78
C THR A 290 -10.91 -7.05 -13.44
N MET A 291 -9.94 -7.91 -13.80
CA MET A 291 -8.52 -7.66 -13.50
C MET A 291 -8.04 -6.33 -14.10
N GLU A 292 -8.43 -6.04 -15.34
CA GLU A 292 -8.10 -4.79 -16.04
C GLU A 292 -8.68 -3.56 -15.30
N ASN A 293 -9.96 -3.61 -14.94
CA ASN A 293 -10.59 -2.53 -14.19
C ASN A 293 -9.97 -2.34 -12.81
N ARG A 294 -9.55 -3.42 -12.16
CA ARG A 294 -8.84 -3.38 -10.87
C ARG A 294 -7.48 -2.72 -11.01
N LYS A 295 -6.68 -3.06 -12.03
CA LYS A 295 -5.40 -2.40 -12.31
C LYS A 295 -5.57 -0.91 -12.59
N ARG A 296 -6.57 -0.54 -13.40
CA ARG A 296 -6.93 0.86 -13.64
C ARG A 296 -7.31 1.60 -12.36
N PHE A 297 -8.12 0.96 -11.52
CA PHE A 297 -8.50 1.52 -10.24
C PHE A 297 -7.28 1.77 -9.35
N ILE A 298 -6.42 0.77 -9.18
CA ILE A 298 -5.19 0.90 -8.39
C ILE A 298 -4.30 2.02 -8.93
N SER A 299 -4.13 2.10 -10.25
CA SER A 299 -3.37 3.17 -10.90
C SER A 299 -3.96 4.55 -10.59
N GLY A 300 -5.27 4.72 -10.76
CA GLY A 300 -5.96 5.98 -10.43
C GLY A 300 -5.82 6.36 -8.96
N PHE A 301 -5.85 5.37 -8.05
CA PHE A 301 -5.72 5.62 -6.61
C PHE A 301 -4.34 6.22 -6.28
N PHE A 302 -3.26 5.64 -6.82
CA PHE A 302 -1.92 6.16 -6.57
C PHE A 302 -1.65 7.48 -7.29
N LEU A 303 -2.22 7.71 -8.47
CA LEU A 303 -2.16 9.01 -9.16
C LEU A 303 -2.80 10.11 -8.30
N ALA A 304 -4.02 9.87 -7.81
CA ALA A 304 -4.72 10.80 -6.93
C ALA A 304 -3.96 11.04 -5.63
N LEU A 305 -3.34 10.00 -5.06
CA LEU A 305 -2.50 10.14 -3.87
C LEU A 305 -1.30 11.06 -4.13
N ALA A 306 -0.58 10.83 -5.23
CA ALA A 306 0.58 11.65 -5.62
C ALA A 306 0.20 13.11 -5.88
N GLU A 307 -0.92 13.35 -6.57
CA GLU A 307 -1.46 14.70 -6.81
C GLU A 307 -1.79 15.41 -5.48
N SER A 308 -2.52 14.74 -4.59
CA SER A 308 -2.94 15.32 -3.30
C SER A 308 -1.77 15.74 -2.41
N LEU A 309 -0.66 14.99 -2.46
CA LEU A 309 0.54 15.28 -1.67
C LEU A 309 1.39 16.38 -2.31
N SER A 310 1.36 16.49 -3.64
CA SER A 310 2.06 17.57 -4.37
C SER A 310 1.42 18.93 -4.08
N MET A 311 0.09 19.01 -3.98
CA MET A 311 -0.60 20.26 -3.63
C MET A 311 -0.28 20.73 -2.20
N LYS A 312 -0.17 19.80 -1.24
CA LYS A 312 0.21 20.13 0.16
C LYS A 312 1.63 20.67 0.31
N LYS A 313 2.52 20.40 -0.66
CA LYS A 313 3.88 20.96 -0.69
C LYS A 313 3.91 22.42 -1.12
N GLN A 314 2.87 22.90 -1.80
CA GLN A 314 2.78 24.26 -2.37
C GLN A 314 2.05 25.25 -1.46
N GLU A 315 1.36 24.79 -0.41
CA GLU A 315 0.80 25.67 0.61
C GLU A 315 1.93 26.12 1.56
N PRO A 316 2.22 27.43 1.65
CA PRO A 316 3.19 27.93 2.62
C PRO A 316 2.67 27.65 4.04
N ARG A 317 3.55 27.09 4.88
CA ARG A 317 3.31 26.99 6.33
C ARG A 317 3.37 28.36 6.99
#